data_AF-A0A7V3TUH9-F1
#
_entry.id   AF-A0A7V3TUH9-F1
#
_cell.length_a   1.000
_cell.length_b   1.000
_cell.length_c   1.000
_cell.angle_alpha   90.00
_cell.angle_beta   90.00
_cell.angle_gamma   90.00
#
_symmetry.space_group_name_H-M   'P 1'
#
loop_
_entity.id
_entity.type
_entity.pdbx_description
1 polymer ?
#
loop_
_entity_poly.entity_id
_entity_poly.type
_entity_poly.pdbx_seq_one_letter_code
_entity_poly.pdbx_strand_id
1 'polypeptide(L)'
;MRKKYIVRLTEEERQKCQEIIRKLKGTSQKVRRAQILLKADADGPAWTDQHIAEAFGCRPQTVEKVLQHFLDQERLSDGGGRDFGRALRGL
;
A
#
# COMPACT_ATOMS: atom_id res chain seq x y z
N MET A 1 6.46 -6.54 17.14
CA MET A 1 5.91 -7.69 16.38
C MET A 1 6.79 -7.95 15.17
N ARG A 2 7.00 -9.22 14.78
CA ARG A 2 7.80 -9.56 13.58
C ARG A 2 7.05 -9.06 12.34
N LYS A 3 7.65 -8.12 11.58
CA LYS A 3 7.15 -7.74 10.25
C LYS A 3 7.12 -9.00 9.38
N LYS A 4 5.94 -9.39 8.91
CA LYS A 4 5.79 -10.54 8.00
C LYS A 4 5.93 -10.16 6.53
N TYR A 5 5.64 -8.90 6.19
CA TYR A 5 5.56 -8.42 4.83
C TYR A 5 6.45 -7.19 4.65
N ILE A 6 7.38 -7.25 3.70
CA ILE A 6 8.22 -6.14 3.29
C ILE A 6 7.77 -5.75 1.89
N VAL A 7 7.20 -4.57 1.74
CA VAL A 7 6.74 -4.03 0.45
C VAL A 7 7.86 -3.17 -0.13
N ARG A 8 8.18 -3.40 -1.40
CA ARG A 8 9.10 -2.58 -2.19
C ARG A 8 8.35 -2.11 -3.42
N LEU A 9 7.97 -0.84 -3.42
CA LEU A 9 7.27 -0.27 -4.57
C LEU A 9 8.29 0.13 -5.63
N THR A 10 7.96 -0.15 -6.89
CA THR A 10 8.70 0.45 -8.01
C THR A 10 8.41 1.94 -8.10
N GLU A 11 9.27 2.70 -8.80
CA GLU A 11 9.08 4.14 -8.97
C GLU A 11 7.73 4.47 -9.63
N GLU A 12 7.29 3.68 -10.61
CA GLU A 12 6.00 3.86 -11.27
C GLU A 12 4.81 3.69 -10.30
N GLU A 13 4.89 2.71 -9.40
CA GLU A 13 3.85 2.45 -8.40
C GLU A 13 3.82 3.52 -7.32
N ARG A 14 5.00 3.96 -6.88
CA ARG A 14 5.16 5.08 -5.97
C ARG A 14 4.53 6.34 -6.55
N GLN A 15 4.83 6.66 -7.81
CA GLN A 15 4.21 7.79 -8.51
C GLN A 15 2.69 7.64 -8.60
N LYS A 16 2.17 6.46 -8.95
CA LYS A 16 0.72 6.20 -8.97
C LYS A 16 0.07 6.40 -7.61
N CYS A 17 0.67 5.91 -6.52
CA CYS A 17 0.18 6.16 -5.17
C CYS A 17 0.15 7.66 -4.85
N GLN A 18 1.23 8.39 -5.16
CA GLN A 18 1.30 9.83 -4.94
C GLN A 18 0.26 10.59 -5.76
N GLU A 19 0.04 10.20 -7.02
CA GLU A 19 -1.00 10.79 -7.86
C GLU A 19 -2.40 10.53 -7.31
N ILE A 20 -2.69 9.31 -6.83
CA ILE A 20 -3.98 8.98 -6.21
C ILE A 20 -4.23 9.86 -4.99
N ILE A 21 -3.20 10.08 -4.17
CA ILE A 21 -3.30 10.92 -2.96
C ILE A 21 -3.48 12.38 -3.33
N ARG A 22 -2.65 12.89 -4.25
CA ARG A 22 -2.69 14.29 -4.71
C ARG A 22 -4.01 14.64 -5.39
N LYS A 23 -4.51 13.75 -6.25
CA LYS A 23 -5.75 13.95 -7.01
C LYS A 23 -6.99 13.48 -6.25
N LEU A 24 -6.84 12.92 -5.04
CA LEU A 24 -7.88 12.23 -4.29
C LEU A 24 -8.67 11.24 -5.18
N LYS A 25 -7.95 10.57 -6.10
CA LYS A 25 -8.55 9.86 -7.23
C LYS A 25 -9.07 8.49 -6.81
N GLY A 26 -10.31 8.45 -6.32
CA GLY A 26 -11.06 7.25 -5.95
C GLY A 26 -11.82 7.41 -4.64
N THR A 27 -12.15 6.29 -3.99
CA THR A 27 -12.79 6.32 -2.67
C THR A 27 -11.79 6.72 -1.59
N SER A 28 -12.27 7.28 -0.47
CA SER A 28 -11.43 7.61 0.69
C SER A 28 -10.60 6.42 1.19
N GLN A 29 -11.13 5.20 1.03
CA GLN A 29 -10.45 3.96 1.37
C GLN A 29 -9.29 3.64 0.40
N LYS A 30 -9.45 3.94 -0.90
CA LYS A 30 -8.39 3.81 -1.90
C LYS A 30 -7.22 4.75 -1.61
N VAL A 31 -7.52 6.02 -1.28
CA VAL A 31 -6.49 7.00 -0.91
C VAL A 31 -5.76 6.58 0.35
N ARG A 32 -6.48 6.12 1.39
CA ARG A 32 -5.88 5.61 2.62
C ARG A 32 -4.94 4.42 2.37
N ARG A 33 -5.34 3.47 1.51
CA ARG A 33 -4.48 2.33 1.15
C ARG A 33 -3.23 2.75 0.41
N ALA A 34 -3.34 3.69 -0.53
CA ALA A 34 -2.17 4.27 -1.21
C ALA A 34 -1.19 4.93 -0.22
N GLN A 35 -1.72 5.63 0.80
CA GLN A 35 -0.89 6.21 1.85
C GLN A 35 -0.19 5.15 2.70
N ILE A 36 -0.91 4.08 3.09
CA ILE A 36 -0.34 2.96 3.85
C ILE A 36 0.82 2.31 3.08
N LEU A 37 0.62 2.02 1.79
CA LEU A 37 1.65 1.42 0.94
C LEU A 37 2.90 2.30 0.84
N LEU A 38 2.73 3.62 0.61
CA LEU A 38 3.87 4.55 0.56
C LEU A 38 4.64 4.64 1.89
N LYS A 39 3.95 4.50 3.03
CA LYS A 39 4.60 4.53 4.35
C LYS A 39 5.29 3.21 4.68
N ALA A 40 4.73 2.10 4.21
CA ALA A 40 5.30 0.76 4.37
C ALA A 40 6.46 0.46 3.42
N ASP A 41 6.59 1.24 2.34
CA ASP A 41 7.65 1.09 1.34
C ASP A 41 9.05 1.06 1.97
N ALA A 42 9.76 -0.04 1.73
CA ALA A 42 11.08 -0.30 2.31
C ALA A 42 12.18 0.60 1.69
N ASP A 43 12.02 0.99 0.42
CA ASP A 43 12.87 1.96 -0.26
C ASP A 43 12.47 3.42 0.05
N GLY A 44 11.56 3.59 1.02
CA GLY A 44 11.02 4.86 1.45
C GLY A 44 11.08 4.99 2.98
N PRO A 45 9.98 5.39 3.66
CA PRO A 45 9.95 5.58 5.11
C PRO A 45 10.14 4.29 5.92
N ALA A 46 9.89 3.12 5.32
CA ALA A 46 10.03 1.80 5.95
C ALA A 46 9.30 1.64 7.30
N TRP A 47 8.18 2.35 7.51
CA TRP A 47 7.47 2.38 8.79
C TRP A 47 7.01 1.00 9.24
N THR A 48 6.91 0.80 10.55
CA THR A 48 6.35 -0.43 11.13
C THR A 48 4.83 -0.43 11.04
N ASP A 49 4.23 -1.62 10.99
CA ASP A 49 2.77 -1.77 10.94
C ASP A 49 2.10 -1.06 12.13
N GLN A 50 2.76 -1.04 13.29
CA GLN A 50 2.31 -0.30 14.48
C GLN A 50 2.34 1.21 14.27
N HIS A 51 3.42 1.75 13.71
CA HIS A 51 3.53 3.19 13.47
C HIS A 51 2.53 3.66 12.41
N ILE A 52 2.33 2.86 11.36
CA ILE A 52 1.28 3.11 10.36
C ILE A 52 -0.09 3.05 11.02
N ALA A 53 -0.36 2.02 11.82
CA ALA A 53 -1.63 1.86 12.52
C ALA A 53 -1.96 3.05 13.42
N GLU A 54 -0.98 3.55 14.17
CA GLU A 54 -1.11 4.72 15.04
C GLU A 54 -1.37 5.99 14.22
N ALA A 55 -0.61 6.22 13.14
CA ALA A 55 -0.76 7.39 12.29
C ALA A 55 -2.11 7.45 11.56
N PHE A 56 -2.69 6.30 11.20
CA PHE A 56 -3.97 6.21 10.49
C PHE A 56 -5.16 5.85 11.41
N GLY A 57 -4.94 5.71 12.71
CA GLY A 57 -5.97 5.33 13.69
C GLY A 57 -6.62 3.97 13.40
N CYS A 58 -5.86 3.03 12.85
CA CYS A 58 -6.35 1.69 12.49
C CYS A 58 -5.66 0.59 13.30
N ARG A 59 -6.09 -0.66 13.14
CA ARG A 59 -5.42 -1.79 13.79
C ARG A 59 -4.21 -2.21 12.96
N PRO A 60 -3.08 -2.63 13.58
CA PRO A 60 -1.93 -3.14 12.83
C PRO A 60 -2.27 -4.36 11.97
N GLN A 61 -3.29 -5.15 12.35
CA GLN A 61 -3.83 -6.24 11.54
C GLN A 61 -4.43 -5.76 10.20
N THR A 62 -5.01 -4.55 10.17
CA THR A 62 -5.53 -3.97 8.93
C THR A 62 -4.39 -3.62 7.98
N VAL A 63 -3.30 -3.06 8.52
CA VAL A 63 -2.09 -2.77 7.74
C VAL A 63 -1.50 -4.07 7.19
N GLU A 64 -1.34 -5.10 8.03
CA GLU A 64 -0.85 -6.42 7.61
C GLU A 64 -1.67 -7.00 6.45
N LYS A 65 -3.00 -6.96 6.54
CA LYS A 65 -3.89 -7.45 5.46
C LYS A 65 -3.75 -6.65 4.17
N VAL A 66 -3.58 -5.32 4.26
CA VAL A 66 -3.38 -4.47 3.07
C VAL A 66 -2.06 -4.81 2.39
N LEU A 67 -0.97 -4.93 3.15
CA LEU A 67 0.35 -5.28 2.61
C LEU A 67 0.36 -6.70 2.03
N GLN A 68 -0.25 -7.65 2.74
CA GLN A 68 -0.39 -9.04 2.28
C GLN A 68 -1.17 -9.10 0.97
N HIS A 69 -2.33 -8.44 0.89
CA HIS A 69 -3.15 -8.46 -0.33
C HIS A 69 -2.43 -7.78 -1.51
N PHE A 70 -1.73 -6.67 -1.24
CA PHE A 70 -0.93 -6.01 -2.26
C PHE A 70 0.15 -6.94 -2.82
N LEU A 71 0.91 -7.60 -1.96
CA LEU A 71 1.94 -8.57 -2.37
C LEU A 71 1.34 -9.79 -3.07
N ASP A 72 0.18 -10.28 -2.63
CA ASP A 72 -0.50 -11.41 -3.26
C ASP A 72 -0.97 -11.08 -4.68
N GLN A 73 -1.49 -9.86 -4.89
CA GLN A 73 -1.90 -9.38 -6.22
C GLN A 73 -0.70 -9.05 -7.12
N GLU A 74 0.37 -8.44 -6.59
CA GLU A 74 1.59 -8.17 -7.35
C GLU A 74 2.31 -9.45 -7.78
N ARG A 75 2.40 -10.46 -6.91
CA ARG A 75 3.15 -11.71 -7.20
C ARG A 75 2.47 -12.59 -8.26
N LEU A 76 1.23 -12.27 -8.63
CA LEU A 76 0.51 -12.85 -9.77
C LEU A 76 0.72 -12.06 -11.08
N SER A 77 1.45 -10.95 -11.02
CA SER A 77 1.54 -9.93 -12.06
C SER A 77 2.98 -9.78 -12.56
N ASP A 78 3.50 -10.80 -13.25
CA ASP A 78 4.70 -10.65 -14.08
C ASP A 78 4.39 -9.63 -15.21
N GLY A 79 4.73 -8.36 -14.97
CA GLY A 79 4.75 -7.31 -15.99
C GLY A 79 3.47 -6.49 -16.16
N GLY A 80 3.54 -5.22 -15.71
CA GLY A 80 2.73 -4.14 -16.26
C GLY A 80 1.76 -3.54 -15.26
N GLY A 81 2.03 -2.29 -14.85
CA GLY A 81 1.26 -1.55 -13.85
C GLY A 81 -0.17 -1.13 -14.24
N ARG A 82 -0.92 -1.95 -14.98
CA ARG A 82 -2.34 -1.76 -15.31
C ARG A 82 -3.27 -2.18 -14.16
N ASP A 83 -2.82 -3.05 -13.25
CA ASP A 83 -3.66 -3.63 -12.18
C ASP A 83 -3.48 -3.02 -10.78
N PHE A 84 -2.57 -2.05 -10.63
CA PHE A 84 -2.36 -1.32 -9.36
C PHE A 84 -3.66 -0.68 -8.84
N GLY A 85 -4.52 -0.22 -9.75
CA GLY A 85 -5.83 0.33 -9.42
C GLY A 85 -6.87 -0.72 -8.99
N ARG A 86 -6.66 -2.00 -9.31
CA ARG A 86 -7.49 -3.15 -8.93
C ARG A 86 -7.07 -3.70 -7.56
N ALA A 87 -5.75 -3.77 -7.31
CA ALA A 87 -5.18 -4.12 -6.00
C ALA A 87 -5.67 -3.19 -4.87
N LEU A 88 -5.99 -1.93 -5.19
CA LEU A 88 -6.57 -0.98 -4.23
C LEU A 88 -8.10 -1.02 -4.14
N ARG A 89 -8.79 -1.63 -5.11
CA ARG A 89 -10.28 -1.62 -5.24
C ARG A 89 -10.97 -2.84 -4.61
N GLY A 90 -10.29 -3.97 -4.46
CA GLY A 90 -10.89 -5.26 -4.10
C GLY A 90 -11.13 -5.56 -2.61
N LEU A 91 -11.14 -4.55 -1.74
CA LEU A 91 -11.28 -4.72 -0.29
C LEU A 91 -12.23 -3.68 0.29
#